data_AF-A0A1C5WF23-F1
#
_entry.id   AF-A0A1C5WF23-F1
#
_cell.length_a   1.000
_cell.length_b   1.000
_cell.length_c   1.000
_cell.angle_alpha   90.00
_cell.angle_beta   90.00
_cell.angle_gamma   90.00
#
_symmetry.space_group_name_H-M   'P 1'
#
loop_
_entity.id
_entity.type
_entity.pdbx_description
1 polymer ?
#
loop_
_entity_poly.entity_id
_entity_poly.type
_entity_poly.pdbx_seq_one_letter_code
_entity_poly.pdbx_strand_id
1 'polypeptide(L)' 'MGKDFFDYDDGAFAHTISDNMAMDSDGNFLMRMGDNMVIDMDAGEVHMISGWPNDESDDEDDD' A
#
# COMPACT_ATOMS: atom_id res chain seq x y z
N MET A 1 -10.39 -1.99 9.27
CA MET A 1 -8.98 -1.77 9.68
C MET A 1 -8.20 -1.55 8.41
N GLY A 2 -7.24 -0.62 8.40
CA GLY A 2 -6.31 -0.49 7.27
C GLY A 2 -5.61 -1.84 7.05
N LYS A 3 -5.33 -2.16 5.80
CA LYS A 3 -4.59 -3.36 5.41
C LYS A 3 -3.16 -2.93 5.05
N ASP A 4 -2.22 -3.81 5.32
CA ASP A 4 -0.80 -3.49 5.24
C ASP A 4 -0.25 -4.01 3.91
N PHE A 5 0.74 -3.31 3.36
CA PHE A 5 1.51 -3.81 2.21
C PHE A 5 2.98 -3.44 2.36
N PHE A 6 3.84 -4.25 1.75
CA PHE A 6 5.28 -4.00 1.69
C PHE A 6 5.64 -3.16 0.47
N ASP A 7 6.48 -2.14 0.68
CA ASP A 7 7.15 -1.34 -0.34
C ASP A 7 8.55 -1.91 -0.61
N TYR A 8 8.83 -2.29 -1.87
CA TYR A 8 10.10 -2.89 -2.25
C TYR A 8 11.22 -1.87 -2.46
N ASP A 9 10.88 -0.62 -2.74
CA ASP A 9 11.85 0.43 -3.00
C ASP A 9 12.38 1.00 -1.67
N ASP A 10 11.50 1.20 -0.69
CA ASP A 10 11.87 1.66 0.65
C ASP A 10 12.25 0.51 1.60
N GLY A 11 11.83 -0.71 1.28
CA GLY A 11 12.06 -1.89 2.13
C GLY A 11 11.29 -1.82 3.45
N ALA A 12 10.16 -1.12 3.49
CA ALA A 12 9.33 -0.88 4.66
C ALA A 12 7.87 -1.25 4.40
N PHE A 13 7.09 -1.39 5.47
CA PHE A 13 5.64 -1.57 5.36
C PHE A 13 4.94 -0.21 5.35
N ALA A 14 3.84 -0.16 4.61
CA ALA A 14 2.88 0.93 4.60
C ALA A 14 1.48 0.40 4.95
N HIS A 15 0.62 1.29 5.41
CA HIS A 15 -0.73 0.97 5.84
C HIS A 15 -1.74 1.79 5.06
N THR A 16 -2.77 1.13 4.52
CA THR A 16 -3.86 1.86 3.86
C THR A 16 -4.67 2.66 4.86
N ILE A 17 -4.88 3.94 4.54
CA ILE A 17 -5.73 4.87 5.30
C ILE A 17 -7.09 5.07 4.62
N SER A 18 -7.17 4.80 3.31
CA SER A 18 -8.40 4.74 2.52
C SER A 18 -8.20 3.84 1.29
N ASP A 19 -9.26 3.62 0.50
CA ASP A 19 -9.24 2.73 -0.67
C ASP A 19 -8.13 3.03 -1.68
N ASN A 20 -7.68 4.29 -1.76
CA ASN A 20 -6.66 4.75 -2.71
C ASN A 20 -5.51 5.53 -2.03
N MET A 21 -5.47 5.62 -0.70
CA MET A 21 -4.40 6.31 0.03
C MET A 21 -3.81 5.43 1.12
N ALA A 22 -2.51 5.54 1.31
CA ALA A 22 -1.75 4.86 2.34
C ALA A 22 -0.72 5.82 2.95
N MET A 23 -0.18 5.42 4.09
CA MET A 23 0.92 6.09 4.77
C MET A 23 2.02 5.06 5.03
N ASP A 24 3.25 5.42 4.71
CA ASP A 24 4.41 4.57 5.00
C ASP A 24 4.83 4.68 6.48
N SER A 25 5.89 3.95 6.84
CA SER A 25 6.44 3.97 8.19
C SER A 25 7.12 5.29 8.57
N ASP A 26 7.52 6.09 7.58
CA ASP A 26 8.20 7.39 7.76
C ASP A 26 7.21 8.57 7.83
N GLY A 27 5.94 8.32 7.51
CA GLY A 27 4.85 9.27 7.55
C GLY A 27 4.58 9.98 6.22
N ASN A 28 5.17 9.52 5.10
CA ASN A 28 4.88 10.02 3.77
C ASN A 28 3.55 9.46 3.26
N PHE A 29 2.89 10.22 2.39
CA PHE A 29 1.62 9.79 1.80
C PHE A 29 1.82 9.10 0.45
N LEU A 30 1.25 7.92 0.34
CA LEU A 30 1.25 7.11 -0.88
C LEU A 30 -0.16 7.10 -1.50
N MET A 31 -0.23 7.20 -2.83
CA MET A 31 -1.48 7.07 -3.59
C MET A 31 -1.47 5.81 -4.44
N ARG A 32 -2.56 5.03 -4.42
CA ARG A 32 -2.71 3.86 -5.30
C ARG A 32 -2.70 4.29 -6.77
N MET A 33 -1.75 3.78 -7.53
CA MET A 33 -1.71 3.95 -8.99
C MET A 33 -2.16 2.68 -9.72
N GLY A 34 -2.00 1.52 -9.09
CA GLY A 34 -2.47 0.23 -9.55
C GLY A 34 -2.40 -0.80 -8.44
N ASP A 35 -2.55 -2.08 -8.79
CA ASP A 35 -2.55 -3.16 -7.79
C ASP A 35 -1.16 -3.42 -7.21
N ASN A 36 -0.07 -3.05 -7.88
CA ASN A 36 1.30 -3.26 -7.38
C ASN A 36 2.16 -1.99 -7.45
N MET A 37 1.51 -0.83 -7.62
CA MET A 37 2.21 0.44 -7.78
C MET A 37 1.50 1.55 -7.03
N VAL A 38 2.30 2.39 -6.38
CA VAL A 38 1.86 3.60 -5.69
C VAL A 38 2.70 4.79 -6.14
N ILE A 39 2.20 6.00 -5.92
CA ILE A 39 2.98 7.24 -6.07
C ILE A 39 3.22 7.83 -4.69
N ASP A 40 4.48 8.11 -4.37
CA ASP A 40 4.84 8.97 -3.24
C ASP A 40 4.49 10.42 -3.59
N MET A 41 3.63 11.05 -2.79
CA MET A 41 3.22 12.43 -3.00
C MET A 41 4.29 13.45 -2.60
N ASP A 42 5.22 13.07 -1.73
CA ASP A 42 6.27 13.95 -1.23
C ASP A 42 7.47 13.96 -2.19
N ALA A 43 7.92 12.79 -2.67
CA ALA A 43 8.98 12.67 -3.67
C ALA A 43 8.48 12.80 -5.13
N GLY A 44 7.22 12.45 -5.40
CA GLY A 44 6.67 12.38 -6.75
C GLY A 44 7.14 11.16 -7.56
N GLU A 45 7.59 10.11 -6.88
CA GLU A 45 8.14 8.89 -7.49
C GLU A 45 7.12 7.73 -7.44
N VAL A 46 7.28 6.75 -8.33
CA VAL A 46 6.42 5.55 -8.36
C VAL A 46 7.15 4.44 -7.64
N HIS A 47 6.53 3.87 -6.61
CA HIS A 47 7.09 2.76 -5.85
C HIS A 47 6.40 1.45 -6.23
N MET A 48 7.17 0.36 -6.26
CA MET A 48 6.65 -0.99 -6.44
C MET A 48 6.30 -1.61 -5.09
N ILE A 49 5.08 -2.13 -4.99
CA ILE A 49 4.56 -2.71 -3.75
C ILE A 49 4.12 -4.15 -3.93
N SER A 50 4.14 -4.91 -2.83
CA SER A 50 3.69 -6.31 -2.77
C SER A 50 2.25 -6.53 -3.25
N GLY A 51 1.41 -5.52 -3.13
CA GLY A 51 0.02 -5.56 -3.60
C GLY A 51 -0.82 -4.56 -2.82
N TRP A 52 -1.66 -3.78 -3.51
CA TRP A 52 -2.63 -2.95 -2.85
C TRP A 52 -3.74 -3.85 -2.31
N PRO A 53 -3.97 -3.83 -1.00
CA PRO A 53 -4.95 -4.72 -0.41
C PRO A 53 -6.36 -4.30 -0.87
N ASN A 54 -7.05 -5.20 -1.56
CA ASN A 54 -8.43 -4.98 -1.96
C ASN A 54 -9.37 -5.29 -0.78
N ASP A 55 -10.53 -4.63 -0.74
CA ASP A 55 -11.49 -4.83 0.36
C ASP A 55 -12.25 -6.16 0.26
N GLU A 56 -12.20 -6.82 -0.89
CA GLU A 56 -12.76 -8.16 -1.09
C GLU A 56 -11.87 -9.22 -0.43
N SER A 57 -12.22 -9.54 0.82
CA SER A 57 -12.17 -10.90 1.39
C SER A 57 -10.87 -11.70 1.23
N ASP A 58 -9.92 -11.47 2.13
CA ASP A 58 -8.89 -12.46 2.50
C ASP A 58 -9.42 -13.37 3.64
N ASP A 59 -10.70 -13.79 3.53
CA ASP A 59 -11.39 -14.74 4.41
C ASP A 59 -11.75 -16.02 3.62
N GLU A 60 -10.91 -16.45 2.67
CA GLU A 60 -11.03 -17.74 1.97
C GLU A 60 -9.77 -18.59 2.16
N ASP A 61 -9.33 -18.82 3.40
CA ASP A 61 -8.38 -19.90 3.75
C ASP A 61 -8.55 -20.30 5.23
N ASP A 62 -9.58 -21.09 5.55
CA ASP A 62 -9.56 -22.00 6.71
C ASP A 62 -10.66 -23.09 6.50
N ASP A 63 -10.28 -24.18 5.85
CA ASP A 63 -11.05 -25.46 5.75
C ASP A 63 -10.62 -26.41 6.89
#